data_AF-A0A3N0J0P2-F1
#
_entry.id   AF-A0A3N0J0P2-F1
#
_cell.length_a   1.000
_cell.length_b   1.000
_cell.length_c   1.000
_cell.angle_alpha   90.00
_cell.angle_beta   90.00
_cell.angle_gamma   90.00
#
_symmetry.space_group_name_H-M   'P 1'
#
loop_
_entity.id
_entity.type
_entity.pdbx_description
1 polymer ?
#
loop_
_entity_poly.entity_id
_entity_poly.type
_entity_poly.pdbx_seq_one_letter_code
_entity_poly.pdbx_strand_id
1 'polypeptide(L)'
;MAKKRYIQKKSNLAAKIIAVGCASCVLTGCIGFGFASAGSGASHDIDSFGIDAVSTTVSDTEAADLSAATSEASTREATVLSSTASRDISQGIASIEAEEEAARIAAEEAARAEEEARIAAAEQAKAEQEAAAAREAANNAAAALPEVDFTVGKDAFITEWADRINVYLAGSPLAGQGATFAEAAWNNGVDPRWSPAISNTESSKGAATYKQFNAWGWMTSTTWNSWEEAINAHVAGLASGYGYSITIAAAQKYCPPTYMDWYDKTIAEMMKI
;
A
#
# COMPACT_ATOMS: atom_id res chain seq x y z
N MET A 1 -51.35 3.23 -3.11
CA MET A 1 -50.17 3.47 -3.97
C MET A 1 -49.43 2.15 -4.16
N ALA A 2 -49.41 1.60 -5.38
CA ALA A 2 -48.82 0.30 -5.65
C ALA A 2 -47.29 0.39 -5.74
N LYS A 3 -46.59 -0.36 -4.87
CA LYS A 3 -45.13 -0.42 -4.79
C LYS A 3 -44.61 -1.31 -5.92
N LYS A 4 -43.99 -0.70 -6.93
CA LYS A 4 -43.36 -1.38 -8.08
C LYS A 4 -42.23 -2.25 -7.55
N ARG A 5 -42.37 -3.58 -7.57
CA ARG A 5 -41.30 -4.52 -7.25
C ARG A 5 -40.29 -4.49 -8.41
N TYR A 6 -39.02 -4.20 -8.09
CA TYR A 6 -37.93 -4.23 -9.06
C TYR A 6 -37.49 -5.69 -9.27
N ILE A 7 -37.63 -6.18 -10.50
CA ILE A 7 -37.12 -7.48 -10.92
C ILE A 7 -35.69 -7.24 -11.43
N GLN A 8 -34.68 -7.86 -10.80
CA GLN A 8 -33.31 -7.82 -11.28
C GLN A 8 -33.23 -8.42 -12.69
N LYS A 9 -32.74 -7.63 -13.66
CA LYS A 9 -32.38 -8.12 -14.98
C LYS A 9 -31.04 -8.87 -14.88
N LYS A 10 -31.04 -10.15 -15.24
CA LYS A 10 -29.81 -10.91 -15.52
C LYS A 10 -29.07 -10.23 -16.67
N SER A 11 -27.94 -9.59 -16.38
CA SER A 11 -27.01 -9.14 -17.42
C SER A 11 -26.22 -10.35 -17.91
N ASN A 12 -26.51 -10.81 -19.13
CA ASN A 12 -25.70 -11.79 -19.85
C ASN A 12 -24.28 -11.23 -20.02
N LEU A 13 -23.31 -11.84 -19.33
CA LEU A 13 -21.89 -11.60 -19.51
C LEU A 13 -21.43 -12.32 -20.78
N ALA A 14 -21.65 -11.71 -21.94
CA ALA A 14 -21.05 -12.14 -23.20
C ALA A 14 -20.53 -10.92 -23.95
N ALA A 15 -19.29 -11.04 -24.41
CA ALA A 15 -18.51 -10.08 -25.20
C ALA A 15 -17.80 -8.96 -24.41
N LYS A 16 -16.51 -9.21 -24.13
CA LYS A 16 -15.38 -8.30 -24.44
C LYS A 16 -14.05 -9.04 -24.17
N ILE A 17 -13.64 -9.87 -25.13
CA ILE A 17 -12.24 -10.31 -25.27
C ILE A 17 -11.59 -9.35 -26.27
N ILE A 18 -10.67 -8.51 -25.81
CA ILE A 18 -9.67 -7.88 -26.68
C ILE A 18 -8.32 -8.02 -25.98
N ALA A 19 -7.40 -8.59 -26.75
CA ALA A 19 -6.06 -9.01 -26.37
C ALA A 19 -5.08 -7.85 -26.21
N VAL A 20 -4.26 -7.91 -25.16
CA VAL A 20 -2.89 -7.37 -25.07
C VAL A 20 -2.22 -8.29 -24.03
N GLY A 21 -1.18 -9.08 -24.30
CA GLY A 21 0.01 -8.83 -25.09
C GLY A 21 1.18 -9.13 -24.16
N CYS A 22 1.68 -10.37 -24.24
CA CYS A 22 2.70 -11.01 -23.42
C CYS A 22 4.02 -10.21 -23.31
N ALA A 23 4.58 -10.09 -22.10
CA ALA A 23 6.02 -9.88 -21.89
C ALA A 23 6.43 -10.40 -20.50
N SER A 24 6.69 -11.71 -20.43
CA SER A 24 7.36 -12.35 -19.29
C SER A 24 8.86 -12.42 -19.61
N CYS A 25 9.70 -11.70 -18.87
CA CYS A 25 11.13 -11.95 -18.85
C CYS A 25 11.52 -12.44 -17.45
N VAL A 26 11.82 -13.74 -17.42
CA VAL A 26 12.36 -14.49 -16.30
C VAL A 26 13.78 -13.99 -16.00
N LEU A 27 14.03 -13.49 -14.79
CA LEU A 27 15.38 -13.34 -14.26
C LEU A 27 15.65 -14.51 -13.29
N THR A 28 16.08 -15.62 -13.87
CA THR A 28 16.69 -16.73 -13.14
C THR A 28 18.07 -16.31 -12.67
N GLY A 29 18.28 -16.36 -11.35
CA GLY A 29 19.58 -16.16 -10.74
C GLY A 29 20.55 -17.31 -11.06
N CYS A 30 21.81 -16.96 -11.27
CA CYS A 30 22.95 -17.87 -11.16
C CYS A 30 23.99 -17.22 -10.26
N ILE A 31 24.12 -17.76 -9.04
CA ILE A 31 25.32 -17.62 -8.21
C ILE A 31 26.32 -18.65 -8.73
N GLY A 32 27.57 -18.22 -8.99
CA GLY A 32 28.66 -19.11 -9.37
C GLY A 32 30.02 -18.45 -9.23
N PHE A 33 30.69 -18.73 -8.11
CA PHE A 33 32.12 -18.48 -7.86
C PHE A 33 33.00 -19.16 -8.93
N GLY A 34 34.09 -18.51 -9.32
CA GLY A 34 35.13 -19.13 -10.16
C GLY A 34 36.33 -18.22 -10.41
N PHE A 35 37.28 -18.23 -9.47
CA PHE A 35 38.66 -17.75 -9.67
C PHE A 35 39.41 -18.79 -10.52
N ALA A 36 40.06 -18.38 -11.63
CA ALA A 36 41.24 -19.07 -12.16
C ALA A 36 42.05 -18.18 -13.12
N SER A 37 43.36 -18.21 -12.88
CA SER A 37 44.46 -17.54 -13.57
C SER A 37 45.13 -18.51 -14.56
N ALA A 38 45.90 -17.94 -15.51
CA ALA A 38 46.81 -18.49 -16.54
C ALA A 38 46.27 -18.27 -17.96
N GLY A 39 47.03 -17.80 -18.96
CA GLY A 39 48.45 -17.51 -19.09
C GLY A 39 48.84 -17.64 -20.58
N SER A 40 49.59 -16.67 -21.08
CA SER A 40 50.39 -16.66 -22.32
C SER A 40 49.73 -16.76 -23.71
N GLY A 41 50.20 -15.88 -24.60
CA GLY A 41 50.14 -16.08 -26.06
C GLY A 41 50.21 -14.80 -26.86
N ALA A 42 51.42 -14.29 -27.08
CA ALA A 42 51.73 -13.09 -27.85
C ALA A 42 51.42 -13.21 -29.35
N SER A 43 51.09 -12.08 -29.99
CA SER A 43 51.65 -11.67 -31.29
C SER A 43 51.18 -10.25 -31.68
N HIS A 44 52.16 -9.40 -32.02
CA HIS A 44 52.23 -8.34 -33.05
C HIS A 44 50.92 -7.65 -33.52
N ASP A 45 50.80 -6.33 -33.65
CA ASP A 45 51.73 -5.37 -34.28
C ASP A 45 51.61 -3.97 -33.66
N ILE A 46 52.74 -3.27 -33.58
CA ILE A 46 52.86 -1.85 -33.26
C ILE A 46 53.17 -1.15 -34.58
N ASP A 47 52.27 -0.31 -35.08
CA ASP A 47 52.54 0.51 -36.26
C ASP A 47 53.12 1.86 -35.82
N SER A 48 54.40 1.99 -36.14
CA SER A 48 55.25 3.17 -36.02
C SER A 48 55.26 3.90 -37.37
N PHE A 49 54.70 5.10 -37.40
CA PHE A 49 54.98 6.14 -38.39
C PHE A 49 55.02 7.44 -37.57
N GLY A 50 56.06 8.25 -37.51
CA GLY A 50 57.27 8.42 -38.30
C GLY A 50 57.71 9.85 -37.95
N ILE A 51 58.79 9.97 -37.19
CA ILE A 51 59.44 11.24 -36.82
C ILE A 51 60.27 11.71 -38.01
N ASP A 52 60.11 12.98 -38.41
CA ASP A 52 61.15 13.70 -39.15
C ASP A 52 61.41 15.04 -38.46
N ALA A 53 62.69 15.27 -38.18
CA ALA A 53 63.21 16.43 -37.51
C ALA A 53 63.77 17.39 -38.56
N VAL A 54 63.45 18.68 -38.45
CA VAL A 54 64.27 19.72 -39.08
C VAL A 54 64.47 20.89 -38.11
N SER A 55 65.74 21.10 -37.77
CA SER A 55 66.32 22.22 -37.03
C SER A 55 66.46 23.45 -37.93
N THR A 56 67.07 24.53 -37.41
CA THR A 56 67.63 25.73 -38.09
C THR A 56 66.69 26.95 -37.94
N THR A 57 67.03 28.11 -37.36
CA THR A 57 68.33 28.69 -36.94
C THR A 57 68.09 29.94 -36.07
N VAL A 58 69.09 30.23 -35.23
CA VAL A 58 69.34 31.47 -34.48
C VAL A 58 69.93 32.55 -35.41
N SER A 59 69.67 33.82 -35.11
CA SER A 59 70.60 34.98 -35.28
C SER A 59 70.09 36.07 -34.32
N ASP A 60 70.81 36.43 -33.24
CA ASP A 60 71.98 37.34 -33.18
C ASP A 60 71.59 38.77 -33.63
N THR A 61 71.91 39.90 -33.00
CA THR A 61 73.03 40.40 -32.16
C THR A 61 72.49 41.73 -31.55
N GLU A 62 72.82 42.25 -30.37
CA GLU A 62 74.09 42.90 -30.01
C GLU A 62 74.13 43.19 -28.50
N ALA A 63 75.35 43.13 -27.98
CA ALA A 63 75.73 43.39 -26.61
C ALA A 63 76.21 44.83 -26.40
N ALA A 64 76.14 45.24 -25.14
CA ALA A 64 77.01 46.21 -24.46
C ALA A 64 76.81 47.73 -24.71
N ASP A 65 76.20 48.41 -23.72
CA ASP A 65 76.76 49.61 -23.06
C ASP A 65 76.04 49.86 -21.72
N LEU A 66 76.56 49.36 -20.59
CA LEU A 66 77.40 50.06 -19.60
C LEU A 66 76.67 51.05 -18.66
N SER A 67 76.36 50.52 -17.47
CA SER A 67 76.37 51.15 -16.14
C SER A 67 75.85 52.59 -15.97
N ALA A 68 74.62 52.71 -15.45
CA ALA A 68 74.27 53.67 -14.38
C ALA A 68 72.79 53.54 -13.96
N ALA A 69 72.34 52.37 -13.53
CA ALA A 69 71.07 52.25 -12.80
C ALA A 69 71.00 50.98 -11.92
N THR A 70 72.15 50.40 -11.58
CA THR A 70 72.24 49.28 -10.64
C THR A 70 72.24 49.83 -9.21
N SER A 71 71.09 50.31 -8.74
CA SER A 71 70.83 50.44 -7.30
C SER A 71 69.37 50.71 -6.91
N GLU A 72 68.44 50.87 -7.86
CA GLU A 72 67.02 51.12 -7.51
C GLU A 72 65.99 50.21 -8.18
N ALA A 73 66.40 49.34 -9.12
CA ALA A 73 65.52 48.31 -9.69
C ALA A 73 65.55 46.98 -8.91
N SER A 74 66.64 46.70 -8.17
CA SER A 74 66.78 45.47 -7.38
C SER A 74 65.88 45.43 -6.14
N THR A 75 65.37 46.58 -5.68
CA THR A 75 64.47 46.67 -4.52
C THR A 75 62.99 46.58 -4.91
N ARG A 76 62.64 46.74 -6.19
CA ARG A 76 61.26 46.57 -6.67
C ARG A 76 60.96 45.17 -7.20
N GLU A 77 61.93 44.45 -7.78
CA GLU A 77 61.72 43.03 -8.13
C GLU A 77 61.85 42.07 -6.94
N ALA A 78 62.70 42.38 -5.95
CA ALA A 78 62.77 41.61 -4.71
C ALA A 78 61.52 41.80 -3.82
N THR A 79 60.87 42.96 -3.88
CA THR A 79 59.65 43.24 -3.11
C THR A 79 58.42 42.52 -3.70
N VAL A 80 58.34 42.35 -5.02
CA VAL A 80 57.20 41.65 -5.66
C VAL A 80 57.31 40.13 -5.49
N LEU A 81 58.53 39.57 -5.44
CA LEU A 81 58.74 38.15 -5.15
C LEU A 81 58.65 37.81 -3.65
N SER A 82 59.03 38.73 -2.75
CA SER A 82 58.87 38.52 -1.31
C SER A 82 57.45 38.79 -0.79
N SER A 83 56.61 39.50 -1.55
CA SER A 83 55.19 39.76 -1.19
C SER A 83 54.23 38.65 -1.62
N THR A 84 54.68 37.66 -2.40
CA THR A 84 53.78 36.62 -2.97
C THR A 84 54.01 35.23 -2.37
N ALA A 85 55.04 35.04 -1.55
CA ALA A 85 55.46 33.72 -1.07
C ALA A 85 55.31 33.56 0.45
N SER A 86 54.12 33.80 0.98
CA SER A 86 53.59 33.13 2.19
C SER A 86 52.16 33.63 2.44
N ARG A 87 51.26 33.47 1.46
CA ARG A 87 49.84 33.35 1.83
C ARG A 87 49.75 32.10 2.69
N ASP A 88 49.14 32.18 3.87
CA ASP A 88 48.95 31.05 4.78
C ASP A 88 48.04 30.00 4.11
N ILE A 89 48.64 29.14 3.30
CA ILE A 89 47.96 28.11 2.48
C ILE A 89 47.35 27.03 3.38
N SER A 90 47.79 26.96 4.64
CA SER A 90 47.31 26.04 5.67
C SER A 90 45.80 26.20 5.93
N GLN A 91 45.29 27.44 5.89
CA GLN A 91 43.85 27.67 6.03
C GLN A 91 43.03 27.22 4.81
N GLY A 92 43.61 27.33 3.60
CA GLY A 92 42.96 26.84 2.38
C GLY A 92 42.88 25.32 2.32
N ILE A 93 43.94 24.63 2.74
CA ILE A 93 43.99 23.15 2.78
C ILE A 93 43.01 22.60 3.82
N ALA A 94 42.97 23.18 5.02
CA ALA A 94 42.04 22.77 6.07
C ALA A 94 40.56 23.01 5.66
N SER A 95 40.28 24.08 4.91
CA SER A 95 38.93 24.34 4.37
C SER A 95 38.50 23.31 3.33
N ILE A 96 39.43 22.83 2.50
CA ILE A 96 39.15 21.83 1.45
C ILE A 96 38.90 20.45 2.08
N GLU A 97 39.72 20.05 3.07
CA GLU A 97 39.52 18.78 3.79
C GLU A 97 38.19 18.76 4.56
N ALA A 98 37.80 19.88 5.17
CA ALA A 98 36.52 20.00 5.87
C ALA A 98 35.32 19.91 4.91
N GLU A 99 35.44 20.47 3.70
CA GLU A 99 34.40 20.40 2.67
C GLU A 99 34.27 18.99 2.09
N GLU A 100 35.39 18.31 1.84
CA GLU A 100 35.39 16.92 1.34
C GLU A 100 34.84 15.93 2.39
N GLU A 101 35.20 16.10 3.66
CA GLU A 101 34.64 15.32 4.77
C GLU A 101 33.13 15.56 4.91
N ALA A 102 32.68 16.82 4.81
CA ALA A 102 31.26 17.17 4.81
C ALA A 102 30.52 16.56 3.62
N ALA A 103 31.13 16.55 2.43
CA ALA A 103 30.56 15.92 1.24
C ALA A 103 30.47 14.39 1.38
N ARG A 104 31.47 13.75 2.00
CA ARG A 104 31.45 12.30 2.28
C ARG A 104 30.35 11.94 3.28
N ILE A 105 30.23 12.70 4.37
CA ILE A 105 29.17 12.51 5.37
C ILE A 105 27.79 12.71 4.73
N ALA A 106 27.62 13.76 3.92
CA ALA A 106 26.37 14.01 3.21
C ALA A 106 26.02 12.90 2.22
N ALA A 107 27.01 12.35 1.50
CA ALA A 107 26.81 11.22 0.59
C ALA A 107 26.44 9.93 1.34
N GLU A 108 27.05 9.66 2.49
CA GLU A 108 26.73 8.50 3.32
C GLU A 108 25.33 8.62 3.95
N GLU A 109 24.96 9.80 4.44
CA GLU A 109 23.63 10.07 4.98
C GLU A 109 22.56 9.96 3.89
N ALA A 110 22.82 10.47 2.69
CA ALA A 110 21.94 10.30 1.54
C ALA A 110 21.77 8.81 1.17
N ALA A 111 22.86 8.03 1.14
CA ALA A 111 22.81 6.59 0.87
C ALA A 111 22.01 5.82 1.94
N ARG A 112 22.12 6.22 3.22
CA ARG A 112 21.32 5.63 4.31
C ARG A 112 19.84 5.98 4.16
N ALA A 113 19.52 7.24 3.87
CA ALA A 113 18.14 7.67 3.67
C ALA A 113 17.48 6.96 2.47
N GLU A 114 18.22 6.72 1.39
CA GLU A 114 17.74 5.94 0.24
C GLU A 114 17.49 4.46 0.60
N GLU A 115 18.38 3.84 1.38
CA GLU A 115 18.19 2.47 1.86
C GLU A 115 16.97 2.34 2.78
N GLU A 116 16.82 3.26 3.74
CA GLU A 116 15.65 3.33 4.62
C GLU A 116 14.36 3.54 3.83
N ALA A 117 14.37 4.42 2.83
CA ALA A 117 13.22 4.63 1.94
C ALA A 117 12.88 3.36 1.15
N ARG A 118 13.88 2.60 0.68
CA ARG A 118 13.66 1.34 -0.03
C ARG A 118 13.07 0.26 0.89
N ILE A 119 13.56 0.16 2.12
CA ILE A 119 13.02 -0.76 3.13
C ILE A 119 11.57 -0.37 3.45
N ALA A 120 11.31 0.90 3.73
CA ALA A 120 9.96 1.39 4.00
C ALA A 120 9.00 1.15 2.83
N ALA A 121 9.44 1.37 1.59
CA ALA A 121 8.64 1.08 0.40
C ALA A 121 8.37 -0.43 0.25
N ALA A 122 9.35 -1.29 0.53
CA ALA A 122 9.17 -2.73 0.50
C ALA A 122 8.22 -3.23 1.60
N GLU A 123 8.30 -2.68 2.81
CA GLU A 123 7.37 -2.97 3.90
C GLU A 123 5.95 -2.50 3.59
N GLN A 124 5.79 -1.31 3.01
CA GLN A 124 4.50 -0.82 2.53
C GLN A 124 3.92 -1.71 1.44
N ALA A 125 4.72 -2.08 0.43
CA ALA A 125 4.28 -2.98 -0.63
C ALA A 125 3.87 -4.35 -0.09
N LYS A 126 4.61 -4.90 0.89
CA LYS A 126 4.24 -6.14 1.58
C LYS A 126 2.92 -5.99 2.34
N ALA A 127 2.74 -4.91 3.10
CA ALA A 127 1.51 -4.65 3.83
C ALA A 127 0.30 -4.49 2.89
N GLU A 128 0.49 -3.84 1.73
CA GLU A 128 -0.56 -3.71 0.71
C GLU A 128 -0.93 -5.07 0.08
N GLN A 129 0.06 -5.92 -0.20
CA GLN A 129 -0.18 -7.28 -0.70
C GLN A 129 -0.93 -8.14 0.32
N GLU A 130 -0.53 -8.09 1.59
CA GLU A 130 -1.21 -8.80 2.67
C GLU A 130 -2.65 -8.30 2.84
N ALA A 131 -2.88 -6.99 2.78
CA ALA A 131 -4.21 -6.40 2.82
C ALA A 131 -5.07 -6.79 1.61
N ALA A 132 -4.49 -6.88 0.41
CA ALA A 132 -5.19 -7.33 -0.79
C ALA A 132 -5.60 -8.82 -0.67
N ALA A 133 -4.67 -9.67 -0.22
CA ALA A 133 -4.94 -11.10 0.01
C ALA A 133 -6.03 -11.31 1.08
N ALA A 134 -6.01 -10.53 2.16
CA ALA A 134 -7.05 -10.58 3.18
C ALA A 134 -8.44 -10.21 2.60
N ARG A 135 -8.52 -9.16 1.78
CA ARG A 135 -9.78 -8.77 1.11
C ARG A 135 -10.28 -9.84 0.15
N GLU A 136 -9.39 -10.49 -0.60
CA GLU A 136 -9.75 -11.58 -1.50
C GLU A 136 -10.29 -12.79 -0.72
N ALA A 137 -9.61 -13.21 0.34
CA ALA A 137 -10.06 -14.28 1.21
C ALA A 137 -11.44 -13.99 1.82
N ALA A 138 -11.66 -12.75 2.27
CA ALA A 138 -12.92 -12.30 2.85
C ALA A 138 -14.07 -12.36 1.81
N ASN A 139 -13.82 -11.89 0.58
CA ASN A 139 -14.79 -11.98 -0.52
C ASN A 139 -15.11 -13.44 -0.89
N ASN A 140 -14.10 -14.31 -0.90
CA ASN A 140 -14.30 -15.74 -1.16
C ASN A 140 -15.14 -16.40 -0.06
N ALA A 141 -14.95 -16.01 1.20
CA ALA A 141 -15.78 -16.48 2.31
C ALA A 141 -17.25 -16.05 2.15
N ALA A 142 -17.51 -14.81 1.71
CA ALA A 142 -18.87 -14.37 1.39
C ALA A 142 -19.49 -15.16 0.23
N ALA A 143 -18.72 -15.43 -0.82
CA ALA A 143 -19.17 -16.21 -1.97
C ALA A 143 -19.45 -17.69 -1.64
N ALA A 144 -18.83 -18.21 -0.57
CA ALA A 144 -19.08 -19.57 -0.09
C ALA A 144 -20.41 -19.73 0.67
N LEU A 145 -21.08 -18.63 1.06
CA LEU A 145 -22.40 -18.70 1.66
C LEU A 145 -23.42 -19.21 0.63
N PRO A 146 -24.26 -20.22 0.98
CA PRO A 146 -25.33 -20.66 0.10
C PRO A 146 -26.24 -19.49 -0.29
N GLU A 147 -26.65 -19.46 -1.56
CA GLU A 147 -27.60 -18.46 -2.05
C GLU A 147 -28.93 -18.57 -1.30
N VAL A 148 -29.53 -17.43 -0.99
CA VAL A 148 -30.82 -17.36 -0.32
C VAL A 148 -31.92 -17.44 -1.38
N ASP A 149 -32.72 -18.50 -1.35
CA ASP A 149 -33.84 -18.65 -2.28
C ASP A 149 -35.07 -17.85 -1.83
N PHE A 150 -35.30 -16.70 -2.47
CA PHE A 150 -36.50 -15.89 -2.25
C PHE A 150 -37.70 -16.33 -3.10
N THR A 151 -37.57 -17.38 -3.92
CA THR A 151 -38.63 -17.85 -4.83
C THR A 151 -39.58 -18.87 -4.22
N VAL A 152 -39.19 -19.48 -3.08
CA VAL A 152 -40.00 -20.47 -2.33
C VAL A 152 -41.34 -19.93 -1.79
N GLY A 153 -41.52 -18.61 -1.82
CA GLY A 153 -42.69 -17.92 -1.28
C GLY A 153 -42.51 -17.53 0.19
N LYS A 154 -43.28 -16.53 0.62
CA LYS A 154 -43.09 -15.87 1.93
C LYS A 154 -43.18 -16.85 3.10
N ASP A 155 -44.21 -17.67 3.13
CA ASP A 155 -44.48 -18.53 4.28
C ASP A 155 -43.39 -19.61 4.44
N ALA A 156 -43.01 -20.28 3.34
CA ALA A 156 -41.93 -21.27 3.34
C ALA A 156 -40.58 -20.64 3.72
N PHE A 157 -40.28 -19.46 3.18
CA PHE A 157 -39.08 -18.70 3.54
C PHE A 157 -39.04 -18.38 5.03
N ILE A 158 -40.14 -17.85 5.59
CA ILE A 158 -40.21 -17.48 7.00
C ILE A 158 -40.06 -18.72 7.87
N THR A 159 -40.73 -19.83 7.55
CA THR A 159 -40.60 -21.08 8.31
C THR A 159 -39.15 -21.58 8.35
N GLU A 160 -38.50 -21.70 7.19
CA GLU A 160 -37.11 -22.20 7.13
C GLU A 160 -36.15 -21.31 7.92
N TRP A 161 -36.18 -20.00 7.65
CA TRP A 161 -35.22 -19.09 8.25
C TRP A 161 -35.52 -18.80 9.72
N ALA A 162 -36.79 -18.82 10.13
CA ALA A 162 -37.12 -18.71 11.54
C ALA A 162 -36.51 -19.84 12.37
N ASP A 163 -36.59 -21.08 11.88
CA ASP A 163 -36.03 -22.24 12.58
C ASP A 163 -34.51 -22.15 12.69
N ARG A 164 -33.82 -21.87 11.58
CA ARG A 164 -32.36 -21.71 11.54
C ARG A 164 -31.87 -20.59 12.46
N ILE A 165 -32.53 -19.43 12.40
CA ILE A 165 -32.18 -18.29 13.23
C ILE A 165 -32.51 -18.56 14.71
N ASN A 166 -33.62 -19.23 15.03
CA ASN A 166 -33.95 -19.59 16.41
C ASN A 166 -32.91 -20.54 17.02
N VAL A 167 -32.42 -21.52 16.25
CA VAL A 167 -31.32 -22.40 16.68
C VAL A 167 -30.07 -21.57 16.98
N TYR A 168 -29.71 -20.64 16.09
CA TYR A 168 -28.56 -19.76 16.26
C TYR A 168 -28.67 -18.81 17.47
N LEU A 169 -29.87 -18.29 17.74
CA LEU A 169 -30.15 -17.34 18.82
C LEU A 169 -30.45 -18.04 20.16
N ALA A 170 -30.48 -19.36 20.22
CA ALA A 170 -30.84 -20.11 21.42
C ALA A 170 -29.97 -19.71 22.63
N GLY A 171 -30.61 -19.50 23.78
CA GLY A 171 -29.93 -19.10 25.03
C GLY A 171 -29.48 -17.64 25.09
N SER A 172 -29.79 -16.82 24.08
CA SER A 172 -29.51 -15.38 24.09
C SER A 172 -30.75 -14.55 24.43
N PRO A 173 -30.59 -13.25 24.76
CA PRO A 173 -31.72 -12.32 24.91
C PRO A 173 -32.59 -12.15 23.66
N LEU A 174 -32.08 -12.50 22.47
CA LEU A 174 -32.82 -12.53 21.21
C LEU A 174 -33.48 -13.90 20.90
N ALA A 175 -33.42 -14.88 21.82
CA ALA A 175 -34.04 -16.18 21.60
C ALA A 175 -35.54 -16.06 21.28
N GLY A 176 -36.01 -16.81 20.29
CA GLY A 176 -37.40 -16.79 19.81
C GLY A 176 -37.69 -15.71 18.74
N GLN A 177 -36.76 -14.82 18.44
CA GLN A 177 -36.95 -13.75 17.45
C GLN A 177 -36.71 -14.20 15.98
N GLY A 178 -36.52 -15.49 15.72
CA GLY A 178 -36.24 -16.01 14.37
C GLY A 178 -37.28 -15.62 13.34
N ALA A 179 -38.58 -15.71 13.68
CA ALA A 179 -39.66 -15.32 12.78
C ALA A 179 -39.64 -13.82 12.46
N THR A 180 -39.35 -12.98 13.46
CA THR A 180 -39.22 -11.53 13.29
C THR A 180 -38.09 -11.17 12.34
N PHE A 181 -36.92 -11.80 12.49
CA PHE A 181 -35.79 -11.61 11.58
C PHE A 181 -36.10 -12.08 10.16
N ALA A 182 -36.68 -13.28 10.02
CA ALA A 182 -37.01 -13.84 8.72
C ALA A 182 -38.06 -12.99 7.99
N GLU A 183 -39.10 -12.53 8.68
CA GLU A 183 -40.10 -11.64 8.09
C GLU A 183 -39.50 -10.29 7.68
N ALA A 184 -38.68 -9.69 8.54
CA ALA A 184 -38.00 -8.43 8.22
C ALA A 184 -37.07 -8.58 7.01
N ALA A 185 -36.33 -9.69 6.94
CA ALA A 185 -35.45 -10.02 5.82
C ALA A 185 -36.23 -10.17 4.51
N TRP A 186 -37.32 -10.94 4.53
CA TRP A 186 -38.22 -11.08 3.38
C TRP A 186 -38.77 -9.74 2.89
N ASN A 187 -39.29 -8.92 3.82
CA ASN A 187 -39.92 -7.65 3.48
C ASN A 187 -38.95 -6.64 2.86
N ASN A 188 -37.65 -6.76 3.13
CA ASN A 188 -36.61 -5.85 2.66
C ASN A 188 -35.68 -6.46 1.59
N GLY A 189 -35.82 -7.76 1.28
CA GLY A 189 -34.94 -8.48 0.36
C GLY A 189 -33.50 -8.59 0.86
N VAL A 190 -33.32 -8.66 2.18
CA VAL A 190 -32.01 -8.74 2.84
C VAL A 190 -31.71 -10.20 3.19
N ASP A 191 -30.44 -10.59 3.13
CA ASP A 191 -29.98 -11.90 3.59
C ASP A 191 -30.39 -12.12 5.06
N PRO A 192 -31.23 -13.14 5.35
CA PRO A 192 -31.78 -13.37 6.68
C PRO A 192 -30.72 -13.69 7.73
N ARG A 193 -29.50 -14.08 7.32
CA ARG A 193 -28.37 -14.36 8.23
C ARG A 193 -27.69 -13.09 8.72
N TRP A 194 -27.75 -12.01 7.93
CA TRP A 194 -26.87 -10.85 8.13
C TRP A 194 -27.17 -10.10 9.43
N SER A 195 -28.42 -9.71 9.65
CA SER A 195 -28.80 -8.96 10.85
C SER A 195 -28.64 -9.78 12.16
N PRO A 196 -29.02 -11.07 12.22
CA PRO A 196 -28.69 -11.91 13.37
C PRO A 196 -27.19 -12.05 13.62
N ALA A 197 -26.38 -12.23 12.57
CA ALA A 197 -24.92 -12.32 12.69
C ALA A 197 -24.30 -11.04 13.25
N ILE A 198 -24.70 -9.86 12.76
CA ILE A 198 -24.24 -8.58 13.32
C ILE A 198 -24.59 -8.48 14.80
N SER A 199 -25.79 -8.92 15.21
CA SER A 199 -26.17 -8.86 16.63
C SER A 199 -25.23 -9.65 17.54
N ASN A 200 -24.62 -10.74 17.03
CA ASN A 200 -23.55 -11.43 17.73
C ASN A 200 -22.25 -10.64 17.75
N THR A 201 -21.79 -10.15 16.60
CA THR A 201 -20.55 -9.38 16.49
C THR A 201 -20.55 -8.15 17.40
N GLU A 202 -21.71 -7.50 17.56
CA GLU A 202 -21.85 -6.23 18.29
C GLU A 202 -22.20 -6.40 19.76
N SER A 203 -22.95 -7.44 20.14
CA SER A 203 -23.48 -7.55 21.51
C SER A 203 -23.66 -8.98 22.01
N SER A 204 -23.03 -9.97 21.39
CA SER A 204 -23.23 -11.38 21.74
C SER A 204 -24.71 -11.78 21.74
N LYS A 205 -25.43 -11.40 20.67
CA LYS A 205 -26.85 -11.68 20.45
C LYS A 205 -27.75 -10.97 21.47
N GLY A 206 -27.41 -9.74 21.82
CA GLY A 206 -28.18 -8.91 22.76
C GLY A 206 -27.80 -9.08 24.23
N ALA A 207 -26.72 -9.79 24.57
CA ALA A 207 -26.24 -9.91 25.95
C ALA A 207 -25.49 -8.67 26.45
N ALA A 208 -24.79 -7.96 25.56
CA ALA A 208 -24.02 -6.76 25.86
C ALA A 208 -24.49 -5.56 25.02
N THR A 209 -25.76 -5.18 25.16
CA THR A 209 -26.36 -4.11 24.35
C THR A 209 -25.86 -2.72 24.76
N TYR A 210 -25.71 -1.82 23.78
CA TYR A 210 -25.41 -0.40 24.04
C TYR A 210 -26.55 0.31 24.80
N LYS A 211 -27.80 -0.01 24.43
CA LYS A 211 -29.05 0.47 25.04
C LYS A 211 -30.08 -0.65 25.04
N GLN A 212 -31.13 -0.51 25.83
CA GLN A 212 -32.24 -1.48 25.83
C GLN A 212 -32.74 -1.72 24.39
N PHE A 213 -32.85 -3.00 24.02
CA PHE A 213 -33.24 -3.47 22.70
C PHE A 213 -32.31 -3.07 21.53
N ASN A 214 -31.09 -2.57 21.80
CA ASN A 214 -30.09 -2.26 20.77
C ASN A 214 -28.95 -3.28 20.75
N ALA A 215 -29.15 -4.37 20.00
CA ALA A 215 -28.15 -5.44 19.86
C ALA A 215 -27.07 -5.16 18.80
N TRP A 216 -27.15 -4.05 18.06
CA TRP A 216 -26.26 -3.77 16.93
C TRP A 216 -25.37 -2.54 17.12
N GLY A 217 -25.49 -1.84 18.25
CA GLY A 217 -24.83 -0.55 18.46
C GLY A 217 -25.26 0.53 17.44
N TRP A 218 -26.37 0.30 16.73
CA TRP A 218 -26.79 1.10 15.59
C TRP A 218 -27.77 2.19 16.02
N MET A 219 -27.77 3.35 15.33
CA MET A 219 -28.62 4.50 15.67
C MET A 219 -28.60 4.82 17.18
N THR A 220 -27.43 5.14 17.72
CA THR A 220 -27.22 5.31 19.17
C THR A 220 -28.08 6.40 19.82
N SER A 221 -28.63 7.33 19.05
CA SER A 221 -29.59 8.35 19.52
C SER A 221 -31.03 7.84 19.64
N THR A 222 -31.36 6.69 19.07
CA THR A 222 -32.69 6.08 19.09
C THR A 222 -32.86 5.16 20.31
N THR A 223 -34.08 5.11 20.83
CA THR A 223 -34.51 4.15 21.85
C THR A 223 -35.69 3.37 21.29
N TRP A 224 -35.61 2.04 21.35
CA TRP A 224 -36.70 1.15 20.97
C TRP A 224 -37.41 0.62 22.21
N ASN A 225 -38.65 0.17 22.03
CA ASN A 225 -39.48 -0.36 23.13
C ASN A 225 -39.60 -1.89 23.10
N SER A 226 -39.14 -2.54 22.02
CA SER A 226 -39.10 -3.99 21.93
C SER A 226 -38.01 -4.47 20.96
N TRP A 227 -37.69 -5.77 21.03
CA TRP A 227 -36.80 -6.41 20.07
C TRP A 227 -37.38 -6.37 18.66
N GLU A 228 -38.69 -6.57 18.51
CA GLU A 228 -39.35 -6.58 17.21
C GLU A 228 -39.25 -5.23 16.51
N GLU A 229 -39.45 -4.13 17.23
CA GLU A 229 -39.28 -2.78 16.71
C GLU A 229 -37.83 -2.57 16.21
N ALA A 230 -36.85 -2.93 17.05
CA ALA A 230 -35.45 -2.74 16.75
C ALA A 230 -34.96 -3.64 15.59
N ILE A 231 -35.38 -4.90 15.54
CA ILE A 231 -35.07 -5.85 14.44
C ILE A 231 -35.60 -5.31 13.11
N ASN A 232 -36.87 -4.92 13.06
CA ASN A 232 -37.49 -4.40 11.84
C ASN A 232 -36.80 -3.13 11.36
N ALA A 233 -36.46 -2.21 12.28
CA ALA A 233 -35.74 -0.99 11.97
C ALA A 233 -34.33 -1.28 11.44
N HIS A 234 -33.59 -2.18 12.10
CA HIS A 234 -32.22 -2.51 11.71
C HIS A 234 -32.16 -3.16 10.32
N VAL A 235 -33.01 -4.16 10.05
CA VAL A 235 -33.03 -4.84 8.74
C VAL A 235 -33.44 -3.88 7.61
N ALA A 236 -34.41 -2.99 7.84
CA ALA A 236 -34.76 -1.94 6.88
C ALA A 236 -33.61 -0.93 6.67
N GLY A 237 -32.87 -0.63 7.74
CA GLY A 237 -31.65 0.16 7.72
C GLY A 237 -30.56 -0.43 6.84
N LEU A 238 -30.33 -1.74 6.95
CA LEU A 238 -29.38 -2.46 6.10
C LEU A 238 -29.75 -2.30 4.61
N ALA A 239 -31.00 -2.59 4.25
CA ALA A 239 -31.49 -2.47 2.87
C ALA A 239 -31.34 -1.06 2.28
N SER A 240 -31.62 -0.04 3.09
CA SER A 240 -31.60 1.36 2.64
C SER A 240 -30.20 1.99 2.62
N GLY A 241 -29.32 1.55 3.52
CA GLY A 241 -28.05 2.23 3.78
C GLY A 241 -26.80 1.44 3.42
N TYR A 242 -26.86 0.11 3.36
CA TYR A 242 -25.68 -0.77 3.32
C TYR A 242 -25.74 -1.82 2.20
N GLY A 243 -26.94 -2.27 1.81
CA GLY A 243 -27.14 -3.26 0.74
C GLY A 243 -28.05 -4.41 1.17
N TYR A 244 -27.97 -5.53 0.47
CA TYR A 244 -28.83 -6.70 0.69
C TYR A 244 -28.12 -7.88 1.34
N SER A 245 -26.79 -7.89 1.37
CA SER A 245 -25.98 -8.85 2.11
C SER A 245 -24.64 -8.19 2.45
N ILE A 246 -23.81 -8.88 3.23
CA ILE A 246 -22.54 -8.36 3.70
C ILE A 246 -21.56 -8.12 2.53
N THR A 247 -20.89 -6.97 2.55
CA THR A 247 -19.80 -6.62 1.62
C THR A 247 -18.72 -5.87 2.37
N ILE A 248 -17.50 -5.86 1.86
CA ILE A 248 -16.40 -5.09 2.47
C ILE A 248 -16.78 -3.60 2.55
N ALA A 249 -17.44 -3.06 1.52
CA ALA A 249 -17.91 -1.68 1.52
C ALA A 249 -18.98 -1.41 2.60
N ALA A 250 -19.91 -2.35 2.80
CA ALA A 250 -20.89 -2.24 3.89
C ALA A 250 -20.21 -2.27 5.26
N ALA A 251 -19.22 -3.13 5.46
CA ALA A 251 -18.43 -3.19 6.69
C ALA A 251 -17.63 -1.90 6.93
N GLN A 252 -16.99 -1.34 5.89
CA GLN A 252 -16.30 -0.05 5.97
C GLN A 252 -17.22 1.08 6.42
N LYS A 253 -18.48 1.06 5.98
CA LYS A 253 -19.48 2.04 6.41
C LYS A 253 -20.01 1.77 7.82
N TYR A 254 -20.12 0.51 8.21
CA TYR A 254 -20.70 0.10 9.49
C TYR A 254 -19.70 0.24 10.65
N CYS A 255 -18.46 -0.20 10.47
CA CYS A 255 -17.40 -0.20 11.48
C CYS A 255 -16.05 0.30 10.89
N PRO A 256 -15.91 1.59 10.53
CA PRO A 256 -14.77 2.08 9.74
C PRO A 256 -13.36 1.80 10.29
N PRO A 257 -13.08 1.91 11.62
CA PRO A 257 -11.72 1.70 12.13
C PRO A 257 -11.25 0.25 12.06
N THR A 258 -12.16 -0.72 12.16
CA THR A 258 -11.84 -2.15 12.29
C THR A 258 -12.70 -3.02 11.35
N TYR A 259 -13.05 -2.47 10.19
CA TYR A 259 -14.05 -3.07 9.29
C TYR A 259 -13.70 -4.47 8.80
N MET A 260 -12.42 -4.78 8.57
CA MET A 260 -12.01 -6.12 8.12
C MET A 260 -12.24 -7.16 9.22
N ASP A 261 -11.78 -6.89 10.45
CA ASP A 261 -12.01 -7.78 11.60
C ASP A 261 -13.51 -7.96 11.88
N TRP A 262 -14.28 -6.88 11.80
CA TRP A 262 -15.73 -6.92 11.92
C TRP A 262 -16.38 -7.77 10.82
N TYR A 263 -15.94 -7.60 9.57
CA TYR A 263 -16.45 -8.33 8.42
C TYR A 263 -16.19 -9.83 8.57
N ASP A 264 -14.96 -10.22 8.89
CA ASP A 264 -14.55 -11.62 9.04
C ASP A 264 -15.35 -12.31 10.14
N LYS A 265 -15.51 -11.65 11.30
CA LYS A 265 -16.35 -12.15 12.39
C LYS A 265 -17.80 -12.31 11.95
N THR A 266 -18.35 -11.32 11.27
CA THR A 266 -19.76 -11.35 10.86
C THR A 266 -20.02 -12.41 9.80
N ILE A 267 -19.12 -12.62 8.83
CA ILE A 267 -19.22 -13.73 7.87
C ILE A 267 -19.14 -15.07 8.58
N ALA A 268 -18.19 -15.24 9.50
CA ALA A 268 -18.06 -16.48 10.26
C ALA A 268 -19.34 -16.80 11.06
N GLU A 269 -20.05 -15.78 11.55
CA GLU A 269 -21.35 -15.94 12.19
C GLU A 269 -22.47 -16.25 11.18
N MET A 270 -22.48 -15.64 10.00
CA MET A 270 -23.45 -15.97 8.94
C MET A 270 -23.34 -17.42 8.49
N MET A 271 -22.13 -18.00 8.47
CA MET A 271 -21.91 -19.41 8.12
C MET A 271 -22.48 -20.40 9.16
N LYS A 272 -22.76 -19.94 10.39
CA LYS A 272 -23.33 -20.77 11.46
C LYS A 272 -24.87 -20.85 11.43
N ILE A 273 -25.51 -20.04 10.58
CA ILE A 273 -26.98 -19.93 10.43
C ILE A 273 -27.39 -20.69 9.17
#